data_AF-A0A420MBM0-F1
#
_entry.id   AF-A0A420MBM0-F1
#
_cell.length_a   1.000
_cell.length_b   1.000
_cell.length_c   1.000
_cell.angle_alpha   90.00
_cell.angle_beta   90.00
_cell.angle_gamma   90.00
#
_symmetry.space_group_name_H-M   'P 1'
#
loop_
_entity.id
_entity.type
_entity.pdbx_description
1 polymer ?
#
loop_
_entity_poly.entity_id
_entity_poly.type
_entity_poly.pdbx_seq_one_letter_code
_entity_poly.pdbx_strand_id
1 'polypeptide(L)'
;MEIQSLRTGQELLRWFCSLPIKKESMGSRISFKVLLAPDDPGDRPIERVADLLGRTPQLLVNTCGELGRNFVVFSPSRESASPEREAFSDIMDMDGVSELSRGQIEHTDFEEKPLVLLRYFPILQDLIDQAKLSCKCGNCAKDDPTFIWDEHCLRYTAFMEAMLYFAHGVADAFGAPDISGCSAATAGDSGAMEILLDAIDDCVFDPSNLECNLQWHTVLSTVCQNFLGCPPLDKLTDATYNDSPTDIPHPFMQHLGTTIIAVQHGDIAVVAPWIDLTKRLSLRRCFRFEVVQGRLGIPIQTTENVRFQAIARDTSVIETQHTEDVSDYEKLFKMPVRDGGSEIQLTADKCNVRHDFMLMSVASTRYKLLMRVSSESHSRMVVPNRSILKLARGIHYLRCNHSPNRAGTIPRGFSVELYRFDEALGRWGVPVLKLAAGVVPSESTRTTRSKAKKISSKVEKPIRVTHVLDSSLKFNIALALSGDNPTFLCCGSICLNCALKQTVELSVDEWEKAHGRFLINCFESKPENGFKTRLLGHSKR
;
A
#
# COMPACT_ATOMS: atom_id res chain seq x y z
N MET A 1 -33.50 -15.84 5.92
CA MET A 1 -32.18 -15.94 5.27
C MET A 1 -31.61 -14.57 4.99
N GLU A 2 -32.23 -13.72 4.15
CA GLU A 2 -31.71 -12.36 3.85
C GLU A 2 -31.27 -11.54 5.08
N ILE A 3 -32.09 -11.49 6.15
CA ILE A 3 -31.74 -10.79 7.40
C ILE A 3 -30.51 -11.42 8.07
N GLN A 4 -30.34 -12.74 8.03
CA GLN A 4 -29.17 -13.43 8.59
C GLN A 4 -27.93 -13.15 7.73
N SER A 5 -28.03 -13.24 6.41
CA SER A 5 -26.93 -12.91 5.48
C SER A 5 -26.45 -11.47 5.68
N LEU A 6 -27.38 -10.51 5.79
CA LEU A 6 -27.12 -9.11 6.07
C LEU A 6 -26.35 -8.92 7.38
N ARG A 7 -26.79 -9.59 8.44
CA ARG A 7 -26.12 -9.51 9.74
C ARG A 7 -24.73 -10.15 9.72
N THR A 8 -24.56 -11.29 9.06
CA THR A 8 -23.25 -11.91 8.90
C THR A 8 -22.29 -10.99 8.15
N GLY A 9 -22.73 -10.39 7.04
CA GLY A 9 -21.95 -9.37 6.32
C GLY A 9 -21.62 -8.14 7.19
N GLN A 10 -22.57 -7.68 8.01
CA GLN A 10 -22.35 -6.58 8.96
C GLN A 10 -21.31 -6.92 10.04
N GLU A 11 -21.34 -8.13 10.61
CA GLU A 11 -20.35 -8.58 11.59
C GLU A 11 -18.95 -8.79 10.98
N LEU A 12 -18.87 -9.34 9.76
CA LEU A 12 -17.61 -9.44 9.01
C LEU A 12 -17.02 -8.05 8.78
N LEU A 13 -17.84 -7.08 8.37
CA LEU A 13 -17.41 -5.71 8.16
C LEU A 13 -16.96 -5.04 9.47
N ARG A 14 -17.68 -5.27 10.56
CA ARG A 14 -17.33 -4.75 11.89
C ARG A 14 -15.98 -5.32 12.36
N TRP A 15 -15.79 -6.63 12.21
CA TRP A 15 -14.53 -7.29 12.48
C TRP A 15 -13.40 -6.69 11.64
N PHE A 16 -13.55 -6.65 10.32
CA PHE A 16 -12.56 -6.12 9.38
C PHE A 16 -12.15 -4.67 9.72
N CYS A 17 -13.11 -3.78 9.94
CA CYS A 17 -12.86 -2.39 10.34
C CYS A 17 -12.18 -2.25 11.71
N SER A 18 -12.40 -3.21 12.62
CA SER A 18 -11.79 -3.20 13.95
C SER A 18 -10.34 -3.66 13.95
N LEU A 19 -9.90 -4.35 12.89
CA LEU A 19 -8.58 -4.94 12.84
C LEU A 19 -7.49 -3.87 12.96
N PRO A 20 -6.50 -4.06 13.83
CA PRO A 20 -5.39 -3.14 13.96
C PRO A 20 -4.39 -3.24 12.81
N ILE A 21 -3.76 -2.11 12.47
CA ILE A 21 -2.75 -2.07 11.41
C ILE A 21 -1.34 -1.84 11.96
N LYS A 22 -0.38 -2.48 11.30
CA LYS A 22 1.06 -2.31 11.49
C LYS A 22 1.64 -1.83 10.16
N LYS A 23 2.63 -0.95 10.24
CA LYS A 23 3.33 -0.45 9.06
C LYS A 23 4.20 -1.55 8.47
N GLU A 24 4.11 -1.70 7.15
CA GLU A 24 4.98 -2.61 6.41
C GLU A 24 6.29 -1.89 6.05
N SER A 25 7.44 -2.52 6.28
CA SER A 25 8.74 -1.88 5.99
C SER A 25 9.14 -1.98 4.51
N MET A 26 8.54 -2.91 3.76
CA MET A 26 8.92 -3.28 2.40
C MET A 26 7.69 -3.36 1.47
N GLY A 27 7.88 -3.57 0.16
CA GLY A 27 6.79 -3.77 -0.80
C GLY A 27 6.56 -2.61 -1.76
N SER A 28 6.35 -2.87 -3.04
CA SER A 28 6.33 -1.83 -4.10
C SER A 28 4.97 -1.14 -4.28
N ARG A 29 3.94 -1.63 -3.59
CA ARG A 29 2.54 -1.18 -3.67
C ARG A 29 2.09 -0.67 -2.29
N ILE A 30 0.98 0.07 -2.28
CA ILE A 30 0.38 0.54 -1.02
C ILE A 30 -0.30 -0.65 -0.35
N SER A 31 0.30 -1.12 0.74
CA SER A 31 -0.17 -2.22 1.58
C SER A 31 0.06 -1.91 3.05
N PHE A 32 -0.72 -2.58 3.90
CA PHE A 32 -0.59 -2.51 5.36
C PHE A 32 -0.60 -3.91 5.93
N LYS A 33 0.19 -4.15 6.97
CA LYS A 33 0.06 -5.37 7.76
C LYS A 33 -1.14 -5.24 8.70
N VAL A 34 -1.95 -6.26 8.79
CA VAL A 34 -3.15 -6.31 9.63
C VAL A 34 -3.01 -7.43 10.66
N LEU A 35 -3.34 -7.15 11.91
CA LEU A 35 -3.19 -8.09 13.02
C LEU A 35 -4.51 -8.79 13.32
N LEU A 36 -4.58 -10.11 13.12
CA LEU A 36 -5.81 -10.88 13.31
C LEU A 36 -6.10 -11.21 14.78
N ALA A 37 -5.06 -11.29 15.60
CA ALA A 37 -5.18 -11.34 17.05
C ALA A 37 -4.12 -10.41 17.67
N PRO A 38 -4.50 -9.23 18.19
CA PRO A 38 -3.55 -8.35 18.85
C PRO A 38 -3.11 -8.95 20.20
N ASP A 39 -1.80 -9.13 20.39
CA ASP A 39 -1.23 -9.39 21.71
C ASP A 39 -1.41 -8.17 22.62
N ASP A 40 -1.90 -8.40 23.84
CA ASP A 40 -1.99 -7.53 25.02
C ASP A 40 -2.44 -6.04 24.80
N PRO A 41 -3.50 -5.53 25.44
CA PRO A 41 -3.99 -4.14 25.30
C PRO A 41 -3.03 -3.02 25.72
N GLY A 42 -1.77 -3.33 26.06
CA GLY A 42 -0.71 -2.39 26.43
C GLY A 42 0.01 -1.76 25.24
N ASP A 43 0.06 -2.45 24.09
CA ASP A 43 0.77 -1.98 22.88
C ASP A 43 -0.23 -1.66 21.76
N ARG A 44 -1.29 -0.90 22.11
CA ARG A 44 -2.37 -0.58 21.16
C ARG A 44 -1.77 0.10 19.93
N PRO A 45 -1.83 -0.52 18.74
CA PRO A 45 -1.50 0.16 17.51
C PRO A 45 -2.40 1.40 17.39
N ILE A 46 -1.79 2.50 16.95
CA ILE A 46 -2.39 3.83 16.93
C ILE A 46 -3.51 3.93 15.88
N GLU A 47 -3.58 2.99 14.93
CA GLU A 47 -4.50 3.01 13.78
C GLU A 47 -5.14 1.62 13.55
N ARG A 48 -6.35 1.63 13.01
CA ARG A 48 -7.13 0.44 12.57
C ARG A 48 -7.43 0.53 11.09
N VAL A 49 -7.91 -0.56 10.49
CA VAL A 49 -8.40 -0.57 9.10
C VAL A 49 -9.43 0.54 8.88
N ALA A 50 -10.33 0.77 9.83
CA ALA A 50 -11.30 1.88 9.77
C ALA A 50 -10.67 3.28 9.61
N ASP A 51 -9.45 3.51 10.11
CA ASP A 51 -8.77 4.80 9.96
C ASP A 51 -8.24 5.02 8.53
N LEU A 52 -7.96 3.93 7.79
CA LEU A 52 -7.54 3.98 6.39
C LEU A 52 -8.70 4.30 5.45
N LEU A 53 -9.91 3.85 5.78
CA LEU A 53 -11.10 3.99 4.95
C LEU A 53 -11.57 5.45 4.87
N GLY A 54 -12.17 5.82 3.73
CA GLY A 54 -12.64 7.18 3.48
C GLY A 54 -13.72 7.67 4.44
N ARG A 55 -14.63 6.79 4.83
CA ARG A 55 -15.72 7.03 5.78
C ARG A 55 -16.14 5.75 6.51
N THR A 56 -16.92 5.90 7.58
CA THR A 56 -17.56 4.76 8.24
C THR A 56 -18.70 4.24 7.36
N PRO A 57 -18.74 2.92 7.04
CA PRO A 57 -19.84 2.35 6.28
C PRO A 57 -21.19 2.52 6.98
N GLN A 58 -22.21 2.92 6.22
CA GLN A 58 -23.61 3.04 6.65
C GLN A 58 -24.18 1.70 7.11
N LEU A 59 -23.72 0.58 6.56
CA LEU A 59 -24.11 -0.75 7.02
C LEU A 59 -23.77 -0.95 8.51
N LEU A 60 -22.74 -0.29 9.06
CA LEU A 60 -22.42 -0.35 10.50
C LEU A 60 -23.26 0.63 11.34
N VAL A 61 -23.83 1.66 10.72
CA VAL A 61 -24.67 2.67 11.38
C VAL A 61 -26.13 2.20 11.48
N ASN A 62 -26.63 1.57 10.42
CA ASN A 62 -27.97 0.99 10.36
C ASN A 62 -27.98 -0.33 11.15
N THR A 63 -28.41 -0.29 12.41
CA THR A 63 -28.46 -1.48 13.26
C THR A 63 -29.61 -2.40 12.84
N CYS A 64 -29.28 -3.60 12.35
CA CYS A 64 -30.27 -4.63 12.03
C CYS A 64 -30.61 -5.51 13.25
N GLY A 65 -30.98 -4.88 14.37
CA GLY A 65 -31.28 -5.54 15.64
C GLY A 65 -30.10 -6.29 16.29
N GLU A 66 -30.22 -6.62 17.58
CA GLU A 66 -29.20 -7.41 18.29
C GLU A 66 -29.41 -8.90 18.04
N LEU A 67 -28.34 -9.65 17.77
CA LEU A 67 -28.38 -11.10 17.62
C LEU A 67 -28.42 -11.85 18.98
N GLY A 68 -28.36 -11.14 20.11
CA GLY A 68 -28.46 -11.73 21.46
C GLY A 68 -27.37 -12.76 21.80
N ARG A 69 -26.33 -12.90 20.96
CA ARG A 69 -25.20 -13.84 21.13
C ARG A 69 -23.89 -13.17 20.70
N ASN A 70 -22.78 -13.59 21.31
CA ASN A 70 -21.43 -13.22 20.86
C ASN A 70 -21.05 -14.11 19.66
N PHE A 71 -20.75 -13.53 18.51
CA PHE A 71 -20.29 -14.26 17.32
C PHE A 71 -18.78 -14.37 17.31
N VAL A 72 -18.28 -15.57 17.01
CA VAL A 72 -16.87 -15.77 16.67
C VAL A 72 -16.75 -15.52 15.17
N VAL A 73 -16.31 -14.31 14.80
CA VAL A 73 -16.17 -13.93 13.39
C VAL A 73 -14.98 -14.64 12.74
N PHE A 74 -13.84 -14.64 13.42
CA PHE A 74 -12.60 -15.26 12.97
C PHE A 74 -12.06 -16.17 14.05
N SER A 75 -11.54 -17.34 13.64
CA SER A 75 -10.76 -18.22 14.49
C SER A 75 -9.58 -18.77 13.69
N PRO A 76 -8.34 -18.66 14.17
CA PRO A 76 -7.25 -19.41 13.56
C PRO A 76 -7.58 -20.90 13.68
N SER A 77 -7.41 -21.66 12.60
CA SER A 77 -7.67 -23.10 12.64
C SER A 77 -6.77 -23.74 13.70
N ARG A 78 -7.40 -24.39 14.70
CA ARG A 78 -6.69 -25.12 15.76
C ARG A 78 -6.33 -26.55 15.36
N GLU A 79 -6.67 -26.97 14.15
CA GLU A 79 -6.49 -28.35 13.72
C GLU A 79 -5.02 -28.66 13.44
N SER A 80 -4.44 -29.37 14.39
CA SER A 80 -3.25 -30.20 14.22
C SER A 80 -3.38 -31.05 12.95
N ALA A 81 -2.36 -30.99 12.08
CA ALA A 81 -2.04 -31.97 11.03
C ALA A 81 -3.10 -33.06 10.82
N SER A 82 -4.15 -32.74 10.06
CA SER A 82 -5.07 -33.77 9.56
C SER A 82 -4.46 -34.43 8.31
N PRO A 83 -4.87 -35.66 7.95
CA PRO A 83 -4.40 -36.37 6.76
C PRO A 83 -4.65 -35.62 5.44
N GLU A 84 -5.49 -34.57 5.46
CA GLU A 84 -5.74 -33.70 4.32
C GLU A 84 -4.57 -32.74 4.02
N ARG A 85 -3.67 -32.55 4.98
CA ARG A 85 -2.40 -31.82 4.77
C ARG A 85 -1.44 -32.61 3.88
N GLU A 86 -1.52 -33.95 3.89
CA GLU A 86 -0.84 -34.80 2.90
C GLU A 86 -1.48 -34.66 1.53
N ALA A 87 -2.81 -34.51 1.42
CA ALA A 87 -3.44 -34.23 0.12
C ALA A 87 -3.04 -32.85 -0.45
N PHE A 88 -2.91 -31.82 0.39
CA PHE A 88 -2.39 -30.50 -0.04
C PHE A 88 -0.87 -30.52 -0.32
N SER A 89 -0.09 -31.33 0.41
CA SER A 89 1.35 -31.53 0.15
C SER A 89 1.59 -32.36 -1.12
N ASP A 90 0.83 -33.42 -1.34
CA ASP A 90 0.92 -34.32 -2.50
C ASP A 90 0.48 -33.62 -3.80
N ILE A 91 -0.38 -32.59 -3.71
CA ILE A 91 -0.71 -31.71 -4.84
C ILE A 91 0.44 -30.73 -5.14
N MET A 92 1.23 -30.33 -4.13
CA MET A 92 2.39 -29.44 -4.29
C MET A 92 3.69 -30.18 -4.64
N ASP A 93 3.77 -31.50 -4.40
CA ASP A 93 4.96 -32.33 -4.62
C ASP A 93 5.00 -33.02 -6.00
N MET A 94 4.02 -32.78 -6.87
CA MET A 94 3.96 -33.30 -8.25
C MET A 94 4.34 -32.24 -9.31
N ASP A 95 5.44 -31.51 -9.07
CA ASP A 95 6.47 -31.24 -10.08
C ASP A 95 7.63 -30.48 -9.41
N GLY A 96 8.82 -31.07 -9.43
CA GLY A 96 9.98 -30.63 -8.67
C GLY A 96 10.44 -29.21 -8.99
N VAL A 97 10.04 -28.24 -8.17
CA VAL A 97 10.66 -26.91 -8.08
C VAL A 97 10.68 -26.46 -6.61
N SER A 98 11.83 -26.64 -5.95
CA SER A 98 12.10 -26.28 -4.55
C SER A 98 12.24 -24.77 -4.30
N GLU A 99 11.50 -23.90 -4.99
CA GLU A 99 11.47 -22.44 -4.78
C GLU A 99 10.07 -21.85 -5.06
N LEU A 100 9.02 -22.43 -4.48
CA LEU A 100 7.64 -21.93 -4.67
C LEU A 100 7.35 -20.71 -3.78
N SER A 101 6.89 -19.67 -4.46
CA SER A 101 6.73 -18.30 -3.98
C SER A 101 5.38 -18.09 -3.26
N ARG A 102 5.36 -17.12 -2.35
CA ARG A 102 4.25 -16.63 -1.49
C ARG A 102 3.02 -16.05 -2.24
N GLY A 103 2.69 -16.58 -3.42
CA GLY A 103 1.69 -16.03 -4.35
C GLY A 103 0.70 -17.06 -4.92
N GLN A 104 0.57 -18.25 -4.32
CA GLN A 104 -0.26 -19.33 -4.88
C GLN A 104 -1.74 -19.31 -4.47
N ILE A 105 -2.18 -18.49 -3.50
CA ILE A 105 -3.63 -18.33 -3.23
C ILE A 105 -4.34 -17.59 -4.38
N GLU A 106 -3.61 -16.74 -5.13
CA GLU A 106 -4.12 -16.05 -6.33
C GLU A 106 -4.57 -17.03 -7.44
N HIS A 107 -4.18 -18.31 -7.39
CA HIS A 107 -4.49 -19.34 -8.39
C HIS A 107 -5.44 -20.45 -7.91
N THR A 108 -6.07 -20.31 -6.74
CA THR A 108 -7.13 -21.24 -6.32
C THR A 108 -8.36 -21.06 -7.20
N ASP A 109 -8.94 -22.17 -7.67
CA ASP A 109 -10.18 -22.13 -8.44
C ASP A 109 -11.31 -21.55 -7.58
N PHE A 110 -12.26 -20.86 -8.21
CA PHE A 110 -13.38 -20.21 -7.51
C PHE A 110 -14.15 -21.19 -6.60
N GLU A 111 -14.17 -22.48 -6.93
CA GLU A 111 -14.84 -23.52 -6.13
C GLU A 111 -14.14 -23.80 -4.78
N GLU A 112 -12.84 -23.53 -4.68
CA GLU A 112 -12.04 -23.80 -3.47
C GLU A 112 -12.04 -22.63 -2.47
N LYS A 113 -12.13 -21.38 -2.98
CA LYS A 113 -12.09 -20.15 -2.16
C LYS A 113 -13.10 -20.13 -1.01
N PRO A 114 -14.38 -20.47 -1.22
CA PRO A 114 -15.35 -20.48 -0.13
C PRO A 114 -15.02 -21.53 0.94
N LEU A 115 -14.49 -22.69 0.56
CA LEU A 115 -14.12 -23.76 1.50
C LEU A 115 -12.99 -23.31 2.43
N VAL A 116 -12.00 -22.59 1.89
CA VAL A 116 -10.93 -21.98 2.71
C VAL A 116 -11.54 -20.99 3.71
N LEU A 117 -12.42 -20.10 3.26
CA LEU A 117 -13.04 -19.10 4.14
C LEU A 117 -13.87 -19.73 5.27
N LEU A 118 -14.65 -20.78 4.98
CA LEU A 118 -15.45 -21.47 6.00
C LEU A 118 -14.60 -22.04 7.15
N ARG A 119 -13.34 -22.42 6.89
CA ARG A 119 -12.41 -22.93 7.92
C ARG A 119 -11.96 -21.85 8.91
N TYR A 120 -11.85 -20.60 8.47
CA TYR A 120 -11.31 -19.49 9.28
C TYR A 120 -12.39 -18.54 9.80
N PHE A 121 -13.58 -18.56 9.19
CA PHE A 121 -14.70 -17.70 9.54
C PHE A 121 -15.92 -18.53 10.02
N PRO A 122 -15.96 -18.94 11.30
CA PRO A 122 -17.06 -19.74 11.85
C PRO A 122 -18.44 -19.11 11.65
N ILE A 123 -18.53 -17.78 11.63
CA ILE A 123 -19.79 -17.07 11.36
C ILE A 123 -20.38 -17.39 9.97
N LEU A 124 -19.53 -17.69 8.97
CA LEU A 124 -19.97 -18.14 7.65
C LEU A 124 -20.43 -19.58 7.69
N GLN A 125 -19.74 -20.45 8.44
CA GLN A 125 -20.16 -21.83 8.67
C GLN A 125 -21.53 -21.90 9.34
N ASP A 126 -21.72 -21.13 10.42
CA ASP A 126 -23.00 -21.01 11.13
C ASP A 126 -24.14 -20.55 10.20
N LEU A 127 -23.85 -19.63 9.28
CA LEU A 127 -24.82 -19.13 8.30
C LEU A 127 -25.24 -20.24 7.33
N ILE A 128 -24.29 -20.97 6.75
CA ILE A 128 -24.62 -22.03 5.79
C ILE A 128 -25.27 -23.25 6.45
N ASP A 129 -24.95 -23.56 7.70
CA ASP A 129 -25.60 -24.64 8.45
C ASP A 129 -27.06 -24.29 8.76
N GLN A 130 -27.34 -23.03 9.13
CA GLN A 130 -28.71 -22.54 9.29
C GLN A 130 -29.47 -22.56 7.95
N ALA A 131 -28.81 -22.19 6.85
CA ALA A 131 -29.38 -22.26 5.51
C ALA A 131 -29.68 -23.71 5.11
N LYS A 132 -28.82 -24.68 5.46
CA LYS A 132 -29.01 -26.12 5.19
C LYS A 132 -30.35 -26.61 5.74
N LEU A 133 -30.68 -26.25 6.98
CA LEU A 133 -31.93 -26.66 7.65
C LEU A 133 -33.20 -26.22 6.91
N SER A 134 -33.11 -25.12 6.15
CA SER A 134 -34.24 -24.57 5.38
C SER A 134 -34.19 -24.96 3.90
N CYS A 135 -33.09 -25.54 3.42
CA CYS A 135 -32.88 -25.88 2.02
C CYS A 135 -33.48 -27.24 1.68
N LYS A 136 -34.09 -27.37 0.50
CA LYS A 136 -34.69 -28.62 0.00
C LYS A 136 -34.00 -29.18 -1.25
N CYS A 137 -32.83 -28.67 -1.62
CA CYS A 137 -32.11 -29.15 -2.81
C CYS A 137 -31.49 -30.53 -2.57
N GLY A 138 -31.20 -31.25 -3.67
CA GLY A 138 -30.60 -32.59 -3.60
C GLY A 138 -29.24 -32.63 -2.90
N ASN A 139 -28.47 -31.53 -2.94
CA ASN A 139 -27.16 -31.41 -2.31
C ASN A 139 -27.26 -31.20 -0.78
N CYS A 140 -28.37 -30.66 -0.28
CA CYS A 140 -28.61 -30.51 1.17
C CYS A 140 -29.33 -31.71 1.78
N ALA A 141 -30.08 -32.47 0.96
CA ALA A 141 -30.80 -33.67 1.38
C ALA A 141 -29.87 -34.88 1.58
N LYS A 142 -28.73 -34.91 0.88
CA LYS A 142 -27.65 -35.85 1.16
C LYS A 142 -26.83 -35.32 2.34
N ASP A 143 -26.60 -36.15 3.35
CA ASP A 143 -25.56 -35.88 4.38
C ASP A 143 -24.16 -36.15 3.80
N ASP A 144 -23.93 -35.63 2.60
CA ASP A 144 -22.63 -35.65 1.94
C ASP A 144 -21.77 -34.52 2.54
N PRO A 145 -20.59 -34.82 3.10
CA PRO A 145 -19.67 -33.80 3.58
C PRO A 145 -19.09 -32.94 2.46
N THR A 146 -19.13 -33.40 1.20
CA THR A 146 -18.66 -32.61 0.05
C THR A 146 -19.69 -31.55 -0.33
N PHE A 147 -19.42 -30.32 0.10
CA PHE A 147 -20.22 -29.16 -0.26
C PHE A 147 -20.00 -28.81 -1.73
N ILE A 148 -21.05 -28.91 -2.55
CA ILE A 148 -21.05 -28.43 -3.94
C ILE A 148 -21.72 -27.05 -3.99
N TRP A 149 -21.01 -26.05 -4.51
CA TRP A 149 -21.47 -24.68 -4.72
C TRP A 149 -22.42 -24.61 -5.92
N ASP A 150 -23.70 -24.89 -5.69
CA ASP A 150 -24.77 -24.77 -6.69
C ASP A 150 -25.56 -23.46 -6.48
N GLU A 151 -25.71 -22.65 -7.53
CA GLU A 151 -26.45 -21.37 -7.51
C GLU A 151 -27.92 -21.52 -7.06
N HIS A 152 -28.50 -22.71 -7.20
CA HIS A 152 -29.86 -23.02 -6.76
C HIS A 152 -29.95 -23.49 -5.30
N CYS A 153 -28.82 -23.55 -4.58
CA CYS A 153 -28.73 -23.97 -3.20
C CYS A 153 -28.84 -22.77 -2.25
N LEU A 154 -29.72 -22.86 -1.24
CA LEU A 154 -29.88 -21.78 -0.26
C LEU A 154 -28.61 -21.50 0.56
N ARG A 155 -27.73 -22.51 0.72
CA ARG A 155 -26.41 -22.32 1.37
C ARG A 155 -25.51 -21.40 0.54
N TYR A 156 -25.47 -21.65 -0.77
CA TYR A 156 -24.74 -20.80 -1.72
C TYR A 156 -25.31 -19.38 -1.70
N THR A 157 -26.63 -19.24 -1.87
CA THR A 157 -27.29 -17.93 -1.86
C THR A 157 -27.00 -17.15 -0.57
N ALA A 158 -27.09 -17.79 0.60
CA ALA A 158 -26.82 -17.13 1.88
C ALA A 158 -25.35 -16.67 2.00
N PHE A 159 -24.40 -17.52 1.59
CA PHE A 159 -22.98 -17.18 1.58
C PHE A 159 -22.69 -15.97 0.67
N MET A 160 -23.16 -16.02 -0.58
CA MET A 160 -22.97 -14.94 -1.55
C MET A 160 -23.69 -13.65 -1.11
N GLU A 161 -24.88 -13.73 -0.52
CA GLU A 161 -25.52 -12.54 0.04
C GLU A 161 -24.67 -11.89 1.13
N ALA A 162 -24.07 -12.68 2.04
CA ALA A 162 -23.21 -12.15 3.09
C ALA A 162 -21.94 -11.49 2.53
N MET A 163 -21.32 -12.10 1.53
CA MET A 163 -20.18 -11.54 0.81
C MET A 163 -20.55 -10.24 0.07
N LEU A 164 -21.73 -10.19 -0.56
CA LEU A 164 -22.27 -8.99 -1.21
C LEU A 164 -22.44 -7.84 -0.22
N TYR A 165 -23.05 -8.09 0.95
CA TYR A 165 -23.21 -7.07 1.99
C TYR A 165 -21.86 -6.58 2.52
N PHE A 166 -20.89 -7.47 2.69
CA PHE A 166 -19.52 -7.10 3.05
C PHE A 166 -18.88 -6.21 1.97
N ALA A 167 -18.94 -6.61 0.70
CA ALA A 167 -18.41 -5.84 -0.43
C ALA A 167 -19.04 -4.45 -0.55
N HIS A 168 -20.36 -4.37 -0.41
CA HIS A 168 -21.11 -3.12 -0.41
C HIS A 168 -20.68 -2.22 0.74
N GLY A 169 -20.50 -2.78 1.94
CA GLY A 169 -19.96 -2.05 3.09
C GLY A 169 -18.54 -1.50 2.85
N VAL A 170 -17.66 -2.29 2.24
CA VAL A 170 -16.32 -1.83 1.86
C VAL A 170 -16.39 -0.72 0.81
N ALA A 171 -17.26 -0.86 -0.20
CA ALA A 171 -17.44 0.15 -1.25
C ALA A 171 -17.97 1.49 -0.73
N ASP A 172 -18.95 1.43 0.16
CA ASP A 172 -19.45 2.59 0.90
C ASP A 172 -18.29 3.28 1.65
N ALA A 173 -17.51 2.52 2.41
CA ALA A 173 -16.40 3.06 3.20
C ALA A 173 -15.30 3.70 2.32
N PHE A 174 -15.12 3.20 1.10
CA PHE A 174 -14.19 3.73 0.10
C PHE A 174 -14.70 5.03 -0.56
N GLY A 175 -15.98 5.36 -0.41
CA GLY A 175 -16.58 6.61 -0.89
C GLY A 175 -17.55 6.46 -2.06
N ALA A 176 -18.01 5.25 -2.40
CA ALA A 176 -19.03 5.05 -3.44
C ALA A 176 -20.35 5.78 -3.06
N PRO A 177 -20.89 6.69 -3.89
CA PRO A 177 -22.10 7.46 -3.56
C PRO A 177 -23.38 6.62 -3.59
N ASP A 178 -23.43 5.61 -4.46
CA ASP A 178 -24.50 4.62 -4.58
C ASP A 178 -23.86 3.27 -4.93
N ILE A 179 -24.45 2.16 -4.51
CA ILE A 179 -23.90 0.81 -4.74
C ILE A 179 -24.93 0.05 -5.56
N SER A 180 -25.04 0.41 -6.84
CA SER A 180 -26.06 -0.09 -7.76
C SER A 180 -25.48 -0.79 -9.00
N GLY A 181 -24.16 -1.08 -9.01
CA GLY A 181 -23.49 -1.69 -10.16
C GLY A 181 -23.60 -3.22 -10.28
N CYS A 182 -23.83 -3.94 -9.17
CA CYS A 182 -23.95 -5.39 -9.16
C CYS A 182 -25.38 -5.83 -8.78
N SER A 183 -26.17 -6.29 -9.77
CA SER A 183 -27.31 -7.15 -9.47
C SER A 183 -26.79 -8.52 -9.03
N ALA A 184 -27.36 -9.07 -7.95
CA ALA A 184 -26.94 -10.24 -7.17
C ALA A 184 -26.69 -11.58 -7.91
N ALA A 185 -26.63 -11.62 -9.25
CA ALA A 185 -26.63 -12.86 -10.03
C ALA A 185 -25.52 -13.01 -11.09
N THR A 186 -24.73 -11.98 -11.42
CA THR A 186 -23.75 -12.08 -12.53
C THR A 186 -22.28 -11.90 -12.15
N ALA A 187 -22.00 -11.42 -10.93
CA ALA A 187 -20.63 -11.07 -10.53
C ALA A 187 -20.00 -11.98 -9.47
N GLY A 188 -20.74 -12.98 -8.94
CA GLY A 188 -20.30 -13.95 -7.93
C GLY A 188 -19.14 -13.45 -7.09
N ASP A 189 -19.43 -12.56 -6.12
CA ASP A 189 -18.53 -11.63 -5.38
C ASP A 189 -17.12 -12.09 -4.93
N SER A 190 -16.33 -12.53 -5.89
CA SER A 190 -14.94 -12.94 -5.77
C SER A 190 -14.11 -11.88 -5.07
N GLY A 191 -14.35 -10.60 -5.33
CA GLY A 191 -13.63 -9.52 -4.66
C GLY A 191 -13.81 -9.47 -3.13
N ALA A 192 -14.98 -9.82 -2.60
CA ALA A 192 -15.17 -9.92 -1.14
C ALA A 192 -14.34 -11.06 -0.56
N MET A 193 -14.38 -12.20 -1.26
CA MET A 193 -13.60 -13.36 -0.90
C MET A 193 -12.10 -13.08 -0.96
N GLU A 194 -11.60 -12.40 -2.01
CA GLU A 194 -10.19 -12.00 -2.11
C GLU A 194 -9.76 -11.13 -0.94
N ILE A 195 -10.57 -10.16 -0.51
CA ILE A 195 -10.22 -9.32 0.65
C ILE A 195 -10.08 -10.17 1.92
N LEU A 196 -10.99 -11.12 2.12
CA LEU A 196 -10.95 -12.00 3.30
C LEU A 196 -9.81 -13.03 3.20
N LEU A 197 -9.51 -13.54 2.00
CA LEU A 197 -8.39 -14.44 1.73
C LEU A 197 -7.04 -13.73 1.94
N ASP A 198 -6.86 -12.53 1.40
CA ASP A 198 -5.69 -11.68 1.66
C ASP A 198 -5.49 -11.42 3.16
N ALA A 199 -6.61 -11.27 3.89
CA ALA A 199 -6.61 -11.09 5.33
C ALA A 199 -6.26 -12.37 6.11
N ILE A 200 -6.22 -13.55 5.50
CA ILE A 200 -5.84 -14.80 6.18
C ILE A 200 -4.67 -15.53 5.51
N ASP A 201 -4.16 -15.03 4.37
CA ASP A 201 -3.14 -15.66 3.52
C ASP A 201 -1.95 -16.20 4.32
N ASP A 202 -1.29 -15.32 5.07
CA ASP A 202 -0.16 -15.67 5.93
C ASP A 202 -0.53 -16.69 7.04
N CYS A 203 -1.78 -16.68 7.54
CA CYS A 203 -2.30 -17.65 8.53
C CYS A 203 -2.62 -19.03 7.93
N VAL A 204 -2.90 -19.09 6.63
CA VAL A 204 -3.14 -20.34 5.92
C VAL A 204 -1.85 -21.15 5.85
N PHE A 205 -0.73 -20.49 5.53
CA PHE A 205 0.58 -21.14 5.46
C PHE A 205 1.18 -21.41 6.86
N ASP A 206 1.05 -20.47 7.78
CA ASP A 206 1.53 -20.59 9.14
C ASP A 206 0.44 -20.16 10.14
N PRO A 207 -0.28 -21.11 10.77
CA PRO A 207 -1.33 -20.79 11.75
C PRO A 207 -0.84 -20.01 12.98
N SER A 208 0.47 -19.96 13.22
CA SER A 208 1.07 -19.17 14.29
C SER A 208 1.32 -17.70 13.89
N ASN A 209 1.36 -17.42 12.59
CA ASN A 209 1.50 -16.07 12.06
C ASN A 209 0.13 -15.42 11.92
N LEU A 210 -0.20 -14.50 12.82
CA LEU A 210 -1.48 -13.77 12.84
C LEU A 210 -1.37 -12.37 12.23
N GLU A 211 -0.36 -12.14 11.38
CA GLU A 211 -0.22 -10.95 10.55
C GLU A 211 -0.64 -11.25 9.12
N CYS A 212 -1.39 -10.37 8.47
CA CYS A 212 -1.82 -10.52 7.07
C CYS A 212 -1.65 -9.21 6.29
N ASN A 213 -1.92 -9.21 4.98
CA ASN A 213 -1.72 -8.04 4.11
C ASN A 213 -3.06 -7.44 3.68
N LEU A 214 -3.23 -6.14 3.90
CA LEU A 214 -4.31 -5.35 3.29
C LEU A 214 -3.76 -4.57 2.11
N GLN A 215 -4.09 -4.98 0.90
CA GLN A 215 -3.58 -4.36 -0.33
C GLN A 215 -4.57 -3.36 -0.94
N TRP A 216 -4.07 -2.22 -1.40
CA TRP A 216 -4.87 -1.23 -2.12
C TRP A 216 -5.56 -1.81 -3.36
N HIS A 217 -4.88 -2.66 -4.12
CA HIS A 217 -5.39 -3.20 -5.39
C HIS A 217 -6.56 -4.14 -5.20
N THR A 218 -6.47 -5.06 -4.24
CA THR A 218 -7.55 -6.00 -3.91
C THR A 218 -8.82 -5.24 -3.53
N VAL A 219 -8.69 -4.30 -2.59
CA VAL A 219 -9.83 -3.49 -2.16
C VAL A 219 -10.36 -2.63 -3.30
N LEU A 220 -9.49 -1.94 -4.06
CA LEU A 220 -9.91 -1.12 -5.20
C LEU A 220 -10.65 -1.96 -6.25
N SER A 221 -10.19 -3.18 -6.54
CA SER A 221 -10.83 -4.09 -7.49
C SER A 221 -12.25 -4.42 -7.05
N THR A 222 -12.42 -4.84 -5.80
CA THR A 222 -13.74 -5.14 -5.23
C THR A 222 -14.66 -3.93 -5.30
N VAL A 223 -14.19 -2.75 -4.91
CA VAL A 223 -15.01 -1.55 -4.94
C VAL A 223 -15.37 -1.14 -6.37
N CYS A 224 -14.44 -1.22 -7.32
CA CYS A 224 -14.73 -0.89 -8.73
C CYS A 224 -15.77 -1.84 -9.31
N GLN A 225 -15.70 -3.14 -9.02
CA GLN A 225 -16.72 -4.10 -9.46
C GLN A 225 -18.11 -3.75 -8.91
N ASN A 226 -18.20 -3.40 -7.63
CA ASN A 226 -19.48 -3.09 -6.97
C ASN A 226 -20.07 -1.73 -7.39
N PHE A 227 -19.21 -0.73 -7.56
CA PHE A 227 -19.63 0.64 -7.89
C PHE A 227 -19.73 0.90 -9.39
N LEU A 228 -18.69 0.57 -10.16
CA LEU A 228 -18.64 0.82 -11.60
C LEU A 228 -19.31 -0.29 -12.41
N GLY A 229 -19.49 -1.49 -11.85
CA GLY A 229 -20.00 -2.65 -12.60
C GLY A 229 -18.98 -3.21 -13.60
N CYS A 230 -17.70 -2.86 -13.48
CA CYS A 230 -16.65 -3.37 -14.36
C CYS A 230 -16.18 -4.77 -13.92
N PRO A 231 -15.57 -5.56 -14.81
CA PRO A 231 -14.89 -6.80 -14.42
C PRO A 231 -13.78 -6.58 -13.37
N PRO A 232 -13.36 -7.64 -12.66
CA PRO A 232 -12.16 -7.63 -11.82
C PRO A 232 -10.93 -7.02 -12.53
N LEU A 233 -10.11 -6.26 -11.80
CA LEU A 233 -9.01 -5.48 -12.39
C LEU A 233 -7.91 -6.36 -13.03
N ASP A 234 -7.70 -7.56 -12.53
CA ASP A 234 -6.83 -8.59 -13.11
C ASP A 234 -7.26 -8.97 -14.53
N LYS A 235 -8.58 -9.07 -14.78
CA LYS A 235 -9.15 -9.33 -16.11
C LYS A 235 -9.08 -8.12 -17.03
N LEU A 236 -8.95 -6.91 -16.48
CA LEU A 236 -8.93 -5.65 -17.25
C LEU A 236 -7.52 -5.17 -17.60
N THR A 237 -6.51 -5.65 -16.87
CA THR A 237 -5.12 -5.22 -17.02
C THR A 237 -4.30 -6.15 -17.91
N ASP A 238 -4.89 -7.25 -18.40
CA ASP A 238 -4.20 -8.34 -19.11
C ASP A 238 -2.83 -8.56 -18.47
N ALA A 239 -2.83 -8.99 -17.21
CA ALA A 239 -1.62 -9.30 -16.45
C ALA A 239 -0.91 -10.53 -17.06
N THR A 240 -0.47 -10.40 -18.31
CA THR A 240 0.57 -11.23 -18.85
C THR A 240 1.82 -10.90 -18.06
N TYR A 241 2.41 -11.95 -17.53
CA TYR A 241 3.72 -12.08 -16.87
C TYR A 241 4.91 -11.38 -17.60
N ASN A 242 4.63 -10.67 -18.71
CA ASN A 242 5.55 -10.05 -19.66
C ASN A 242 5.87 -8.57 -19.38
N ASP A 243 5.37 -7.98 -18.29
CA ASP A 243 5.91 -6.69 -17.81
C ASP A 243 7.21 -6.90 -16.99
N SER A 244 7.73 -8.14 -16.89
CA SER A 244 9.16 -8.31 -16.66
C SER A 244 9.89 -7.91 -17.96
N PRO A 245 10.76 -6.89 -17.96
CA PRO A 245 11.57 -6.60 -19.13
C PRO A 245 12.48 -7.81 -19.36
N THR A 246 12.09 -8.65 -20.30
CA THR A 246 12.97 -9.59 -20.97
C THR A 246 14.12 -8.77 -21.58
N ASP A 247 15.34 -9.23 -21.30
CA ASP A 247 16.61 -8.84 -21.91
C ASP A 247 17.32 -7.53 -21.50
N ILE A 248 16.89 -6.83 -20.44
CA ILE A 248 17.78 -5.84 -19.80
C ILE A 248 17.87 -6.10 -18.30
N PRO A 249 19.02 -6.58 -17.78
CA PRO A 249 19.26 -6.71 -16.35
C PRO A 249 19.49 -5.31 -15.77
N HIS A 250 18.42 -4.54 -15.59
CA HIS A 250 18.42 -3.43 -14.66
C HIS A 250 17.85 -3.93 -13.31
N PRO A 251 18.72 -4.26 -12.34
CA PRO A 251 18.31 -4.91 -11.09
C PRO A 251 17.37 -4.08 -10.19
N PHE A 252 17.05 -2.85 -10.56
CA PHE A 252 16.19 -1.96 -9.78
C PHE A 252 14.77 -1.80 -10.34
N MET A 253 14.59 -1.86 -11.67
CA MET A 253 13.29 -1.59 -12.30
C MET A 253 12.35 -2.79 -12.24
N GLN A 254 12.90 -4.02 -12.17
CA GLN A 254 12.15 -5.28 -12.17
C GLN A 254 11.36 -5.53 -10.87
N HIS A 255 11.57 -4.75 -9.80
CA HIS A 255 10.96 -4.99 -8.48
C HIS A 255 9.94 -3.94 -8.03
N LEU A 256 9.59 -2.98 -8.89
CA LEU A 256 8.75 -1.84 -8.52
C LEU A 256 7.38 -1.93 -9.18
N GLY A 257 6.48 -2.76 -8.65
CA GLY A 257 5.13 -2.92 -9.21
C GLY A 257 4.43 -1.59 -9.47
N THR A 258 3.72 -1.52 -10.60
CA THR A 258 2.84 -0.39 -10.91
C THR A 258 1.67 -0.36 -9.91
N THR A 259 1.11 0.83 -9.68
CA THR A 259 -0.08 1.00 -8.84
C THR A 259 -1.24 1.53 -9.67
N ILE A 260 -2.37 0.85 -9.63
CA ILE A 260 -3.62 1.31 -10.24
C ILE A 260 -4.11 2.51 -9.43
N ILE A 261 -4.27 3.65 -10.10
CA ILE A 261 -4.65 4.93 -9.49
C ILE A 261 -6.00 5.45 -9.97
N ALA A 262 -6.49 4.98 -11.12
CA ALA A 262 -7.81 5.34 -11.58
C ALA A 262 -8.39 4.23 -12.44
N VAL A 263 -9.72 4.12 -12.40
CA VAL A 263 -10.49 3.19 -13.23
C VAL A 263 -11.68 3.98 -13.79
N GLN A 264 -11.86 3.92 -15.10
CA GLN A 264 -13.03 4.46 -15.79
C GLN A 264 -13.82 3.29 -16.38
N HIS A 265 -15.14 3.37 -16.26
CA HIS A 265 -16.06 2.49 -16.96
C HIS A 265 -17.25 3.32 -17.45
N GLY A 266 -17.39 3.46 -18.77
CA GLY A 266 -18.38 4.37 -19.34
C GLY A 266 -18.03 5.84 -19.07
N ASP A 267 -19.03 6.62 -18.64
CA ASP A 267 -18.89 8.03 -18.28
C ASP A 267 -18.70 8.24 -16.76
N ILE A 268 -18.25 7.21 -16.04
CA ILE A 268 -17.91 7.30 -14.61
C ILE A 268 -16.47 6.84 -14.42
N ALA A 269 -15.72 7.57 -13.60
CA ALA A 269 -14.39 7.20 -13.18
C ALA A 269 -14.22 7.35 -11.68
N VAL A 270 -13.28 6.56 -11.13
CA VAL A 270 -12.79 6.69 -9.77
C VAL A 270 -11.29 6.96 -9.80
N VAL A 271 -10.83 7.87 -8.94
CA VAL A 271 -9.43 8.31 -8.90
C VAL A 271 -8.93 8.30 -7.45
N ALA A 272 -7.73 7.77 -7.25
CA ALA A 272 -7.07 7.80 -5.96
C ALA A 272 -6.70 9.26 -5.58
N PRO A 273 -7.16 9.79 -4.43
CA PRO A 273 -6.99 11.22 -4.11
C PRO A 273 -5.54 11.60 -3.82
N TRP A 274 -4.72 10.63 -3.42
CA TRP A 274 -3.33 10.86 -3.04
C TRP A 274 -2.41 11.07 -4.26
N ILE A 275 -2.91 10.96 -5.50
CA ILE A 275 -2.12 11.33 -6.69
C ILE A 275 -1.89 12.84 -6.79
N ASP A 276 -2.75 13.64 -6.17
CA ASP A 276 -2.61 15.10 -6.13
C ASP A 276 -1.56 15.49 -5.10
N LEU A 277 -0.30 15.56 -5.56
CA LEU A 277 0.84 15.92 -4.72
C LEU A 277 0.80 17.39 -4.26
N THR A 278 -0.12 18.22 -4.78
CA THR A 278 -0.25 19.62 -4.32
C THR A 278 -0.93 19.70 -2.94
N LYS A 279 -1.64 18.65 -2.54
CA LYS A 279 -2.35 18.57 -1.26
C LYS A 279 -1.51 17.86 -0.19
N ARG A 280 -1.82 18.12 1.08
CA ARG A 280 -1.21 17.39 2.19
C ARG A 280 -1.69 15.94 2.17
N LEU A 281 -0.75 14.99 2.07
CA LEU A 281 -1.04 13.56 2.12
C LEU A 281 -1.24 13.08 3.56
N SER A 282 -2.07 12.06 3.73
CA SER A 282 -2.34 11.39 5.01
C SER A 282 -2.60 9.91 4.78
N LEU A 283 -2.18 9.07 5.73
CA LEU A 283 -2.59 7.66 5.77
C LEU A 283 -4.04 7.50 6.20
N ARG A 284 -4.55 8.45 7.00
CA ARG A 284 -5.98 8.45 7.32
C ARG A 284 -6.76 8.72 6.06
N ARG A 285 -7.77 7.90 5.80
CA ARG A 285 -8.62 8.01 4.60
C ARG A 285 -7.84 7.86 3.29
N CYS A 286 -6.73 7.12 3.28
CA CYS A 286 -5.98 6.86 2.05
C CYS A 286 -6.63 5.76 1.18
N PHE A 287 -7.41 4.86 1.79
CA PHE A 287 -8.24 3.84 1.13
C PHE A 287 -9.61 4.44 0.80
N ARG A 288 -9.60 5.35 -0.19
CA ARG A 288 -10.79 5.96 -0.77
C ARG A 288 -10.52 6.38 -2.20
N PHE A 289 -11.59 6.64 -2.95
CA PHE A 289 -11.48 7.34 -4.23
C PHE A 289 -12.28 8.65 -4.24
N GLU A 290 -12.01 9.46 -5.25
CA GLU A 290 -12.89 10.52 -5.71
C GLU A 290 -13.64 10.04 -6.96
N VAL A 291 -14.96 10.19 -6.96
CA VAL A 291 -15.79 9.88 -8.13
C VAL A 291 -15.80 11.07 -9.07
N VAL A 292 -15.56 10.81 -10.34
CA VAL A 292 -15.57 11.79 -11.41
C VAL A 292 -16.60 11.37 -12.44
N GLN A 293 -17.53 12.28 -12.77
CA GLN A 293 -18.45 12.10 -13.89
C GLN A 293 -17.82 12.64 -15.17
N GLY A 294 -17.98 11.91 -16.27
CA GLY A 294 -17.37 12.21 -17.56
C GLY A 294 -16.16 11.31 -17.85
N ARG A 295 -15.29 11.79 -18.72
CA ARG A 295 -14.12 11.03 -19.18
C ARG A 295 -12.85 11.57 -18.55
N LEU A 296 -11.99 10.66 -18.11
CA LEU A 296 -10.62 10.98 -17.75
C LEU A 296 -9.85 11.42 -19.00
N GLY A 297 -8.77 12.16 -18.78
CA GLY A 297 -7.98 12.73 -19.84
C GLY A 297 -6.97 13.71 -19.30
N ILE A 298 -6.16 14.27 -20.19
CA ILE A 298 -5.13 15.24 -19.83
C ILE A 298 -5.38 16.57 -20.54
N PRO A 299 -5.14 17.71 -19.86
CA PRO A 299 -5.12 19.00 -20.52
C PRO A 299 -3.86 19.10 -21.39
N ILE A 300 -4.05 19.26 -22.69
CA ILE A 300 -3.00 19.61 -23.64
C ILE A 300 -3.01 21.13 -23.80
N GLN A 301 -1.94 21.77 -23.35
CA GLN A 301 -1.72 23.17 -23.61
C GLN A 301 -1.12 23.35 -25.00
N THR A 302 -1.89 23.93 -25.93
CA THR A 302 -1.37 24.44 -27.20
C THR A 302 -1.07 25.93 -27.07
N THR A 303 -0.32 26.51 -28.01
CA THR A 303 0.08 27.93 -28.01
C THR A 303 -1.10 28.91 -27.90
N GLU A 304 -2.31 28.49 -28.29
CA GLU A 304 -3.48 29.35 -28.38
C GLU A 304 -4.67 28.87 -27.53
N ASN A 305 -4.72 27.60 -27.12
CA ASN A 305 -5.86 27.03 -26.37
C ASN A 305 -5.46 25.84 -25.48
N VAL A 306 -6.17 25.65 -24.37
CA VAL A 306 -6.11 24.40 -23.60
C VAL A 306 -7.16 23.44 -24.16
N ARG A 307 -6.73 22.30 -24.72
CA ARG A 307 -7.61 21.23 -25.19
C ARG A 307 -7.58 20.09 -24.19
N PHE A 308 -8.70 19.41 -23.98
CA PHE A 308 -8.74 18.21 -23.14
C PHE A 308 -8.69 16.96 -24.03
N GLN A 309 -7.63 16.16 -23.89
CA GLN A 309 -7.54 14.87 -24.56
C GLN A 309 -8.16 13.81 -23.66
N ALA A 310 -9.42 13.51 -23.91
CA ALA A 310 -10.14 12.46 -23.22
C ALA A 310 -9.71 11.07 -23.69
N ILE A 311 -9.71 10.10 -22.77
CA ILE A 311 -9.57 8.68 -23.10
C ILE A 311 -10.87 8.11 -23.69
N ALA A 312 -10.76 6.92 -24.27
CA ALA A 312 -11.92 6.19 -24.79
C ALA A 312 -12.98 6.01 -23.70
N ARG A 313 -14.27 6.00 -24.09
CA ARG A 313 -15.41 5.87 -23.16
C ARG A 313 -15.56 4.48 -22.55
N ASP A 314 -14.84 3.50 -23.07
CA ASP A 314 -14.95 2.13 -22.63
C ASP A 314 -14.28 1.96 -21.25
N THR A 315 -13.94 0.73 -20.90
CA THR A 315 -13.17 0.47 -19.69
C THR A 315 -11.73 0.94 -19.85
N SER A 316 -11.24 1.72 -18.89
CA SER A 316 -9.85 2.15 -18.84
C SER A 316 -9.28 2.02 -17.43
N VAL A 317 -8.12 1.40 -17.30
CA VAL A 317 -7.34 1.27 -16.08
C VAL A 317 -6.08 2.12 -16.22
N ILE A 318 -5.89 3.05 -15.28
CA ILE A 318 -4.73 3.94 -15.25
C ILE A 318 -3.81 3.53 -14.11
N GLU A 319 -2.57 3.27 -14.47
CA GLU A 319 -1.51 2.87 -13.56
C GLU A 319 -0.39 3.90 -13.53
N THR A 320 0.38 3.92 -12.45
CA THR A 320 1.58 4.76 -12.37
C THR A 320 2.80 4.10 -12.99
N GLN A 321 3.71 4.90 -13.58
CA GLN A 321 5.01 4.47 -14.10
C GLN A 321 6.17 4.87 -13.16
N HIS A 322 7.32 4.18 -13.20
CA HIS A 322 8.48 4.43 -12.34
C HIS A 322 9.07 5.86 -12.40
N THR A 323 9.70 6.28 -11.30
CA THR A 323 10.43 7.55 -11.19
C THR A 323 11.70 7.42 -12.03
N GLU A 324 11.99 8.43 -12.83
CA GLU A 324 13.20 8.49 -13.64
C GLU A 324 14.47 8.35 -12.79
N ASP A 325 15.40 7.51 -13.24
CA ASP A 325 16.69 7.29 -12.58
C ASP A 325 17.65 8.44 -12.92
N VAL A 326 18.25 9.04 -11.89
CA VAL A 326 19.20 10.14 -11.99
C VAL A 326 20.61 9.75 -11.56
N SER A 327 20.86 8.46 -11.31
CA SER A 327 22.12 7.96 -10.75
C SER A 327 23.35 8.33 -11.58
N ASP A 328 23.23 8.34 -12.91
CA ASP A 328 24.35 8.70 -13.78
C ASP A 328 24.65 10.19 -13.75
N TYR A 329 23.61 11.03 -13.70
CA TYR A 329 23.77 12.46 -13.50
C TYR A 329 24.37 12.79 -12.13
N GLU A 330 23.92 12.13 -11.06
CA GLU A 330 24.45 12.29 -9.70
C GLU A 330 25.95 11.93 -9.63
N LYS A 331 26.37 10.85 -10.31
CA LYS A 331 27.78 10.43 -10.36
C LYS A 331 28.68 11.49 -11.00
N LEU A 332 28.20 12.14 -12.06
CA LEU A 332 28.93 13.16 -12.81
C LEU A 332 28.92 14.51 -12.08
N PHE A 333 27.78 14.88 -11.50
CA PHE A 333 27.55 16.18 -10.86
C PHE A 333 27.24 16.03 -9.37
N LYS A 334 28.28 15.68 -8.61
CA LYS A 334 28.17 15.44 -7.17
C LYS A 334 27.76 16.70 -6.41
N MET A 335 26.98 16.50 -5.35
CA MET A 335 26.70 17.56 -4.40
C MET A 335 27.92 17.88 -3.52
N PRO A 336 28.13 19.16 -3.17
CA PRO A 336 29.14 19.53 -2.19
C PRO A 336 28.85 18.89 -0.83
N VAL A 337 29.85 18.19 -0.29
CA VAL A 337 29.79 17.56 1.03
C VAL A 337 30.34 18.53 2.07
N ARG A 338 29.64 18.65 3.19
CA ARG A 338 30.07 19.42 4.37
C ARG A 338 30.46 18.48 5.50
N ASP A 339 31.65 18.70 6.07
CA ASP A 339 32.22 17.80 7.07
C ASP A 339 31.71 18.08 8.50
N GLY A 340 31.84 17.07 9.35
CA GLY A 340 31.50 17.13 10.77
C GLY A 340 32.21 18.29 11.48
N GLY A 341 31.44 19.04 12.29
CA GLY A 341 31.88 20.27 12.94
C GLY A 341 31.63 21.54 12.13
N SER A 342 31.26 21.45 10.85
CA SER A 342 30.88 22.63 10.06
C SER A 342 29.54 23.20 10.51
N GLU A 343 29.43 24.52 10.49
CA GLU A 343 28.15 25.21 10.65
C GLU A 343 27.35 25.18 9.35
N ILE A 344 26.05 24.94 9.48
CA ILE A 344 25.09 24.96 8.38
C ILE A 344 23.89 25.82 8.73
N GLN A 345 23.30 26.43 7.71
CA GLN A 345 22.09 27.22 7.84
C GLN A 345 21.12 26.84 6.72
N LEU A 346 19.89 26.52 7.10
CA LEU A 346 18.81 26.23 6.17
C LEU A 346 18.06 27.50 5.83
N THR A 347 17.97 27.81 4.53
CA THR A 347 17.10 28.86 4.01
C THR A 347 15.74 28.30 3.61
N ALA A 348 14.75 29.19 3.45
CA ALA A 348 13.50 28.83 2.79
C ALA A 348 13.77 28.56 1.32
N ASP A 349 13.27 27.44 0.83
CA ASP A 349 13.38 27.08 -0.57
C ASP A 349 12.27 27.77 -1.36
N LYS A 350 12.61 28.81 -2.13
CA LYS A 350 11.67 29.56 -2.98
C LYS A 350 11.72 29.15 -4.45
N CYS A 351 12.29 27.98 -4.76
CA CYS A 351 12.37 27.49 -6.14
C CYS A 351 10.98 27.42 -6.75
N ASN A 352 10.81 27.92 -7.97
CA ASN A 352 9.56 27.78 -8.70
C ASN A 352 9.43 26.35 -9.22
N VAL A 353 8.27 25.73 -8.97
CA VAL A 353 8.01 24.34 -9.38
C VAL A 353 6.75 24.28 -10.22
N ARG A 354 6.83 23.56 -11.33
CA ARG A 354 5.71 23.24 -12.21
C ARG A 354 5.59 21.72 -12.30
N HIS A 355 4.38 21.25 -12.56
CA HIS A 355 4.16 19.85 -12.87
C HIS A 355 3.10 19.73 -13.96
N ASP A 356 3.20 18.67 -14.74
CA ASP A 356 2.25 18.30 -15.77
C ASP A 356 2.12 16.78 -15.85
N PHE A 357 0.99 16.32 -16.38
CA PHE A 357 0.68 14.90 -16.50
C PHE A 357 0.70 14.49 -17.97
N MET A 358 1.31 13.34 -18.23
CA MET A 358 1.28 12.65 -19.51
C MET A 358 0.56 11.32 -19.30
N LEU A 359 -0.30 10.97 -20.25
CA LEU A 359 -1.06 9.72 -20.23
C LEU A 359 -0.73 8.93 -21.49
N MET A 360 -0.18 7.73 -21.31
CA MET A 360 0.25 6.87 -22.41
C MET A 360 -0.62 5.62 -22.48
N SER A 361 -1.23 5.35 -23.63
CA SER A 361 -1.90 4.07 -23.88
C SER A 361 -0.85 2.97 -24.03
N VAL A 362 -0.98 1.89 -23.27
CA VAL A 362 -0.10 0.71 -23.36
C VAL A 362 -0.84 -0.56 -23.78
N ALA A 363 -2.16 -0.58 -23.64
CA ALA A 363 -3.05 -1.57 -24.22
C ALA A 363 -4.38 -0.92 -24.60
N SER A 364 -5.36 -1.73 -25.03
CA SER A 364 -6.72 -1.28 -25.38
C SER A 364 -7.43 -0.60 -24.19
N THR A 365 -7.30 -1.18 -23.00
CA THR A 365 -7.93 -0.72 -21.75
C THR A 365 -6.92 -0.17 -20.75
N ARG A 366 -5.60 -0.21 -21.03
CA ARG A 366 -4.56 0.08 -20.05
C ARG A 366 -3.75 1.32 -20.41
N TYR A 367 -3.60 2.21 -19.43
CA TYR A 367 -2.87 3.48 -19.57
C TYR A 367 -1.85 3.65 -18.44
N LYS A 368 -0.73 4.31 -18.74
CA LYS A 368 0.28 4.73 -17.75
C LYS A 368 0.22 6.24 -17.57
N LEU A 369 0.05 6.68 -16.32
CA LEU A 369 0.18 8.07 -15.90
C LEU A 369 1.63 8.36 -15.50
N LEU A 370 2.14 9.41 -16.11
CA LEU A 370 3.47 9.93 -15.96
C LEU A 370 3.37 11.37 -15.46
N MET A 371 3.92 11.67 -14.29
CA MET A 371 3.97 13.04 -13.77
C MET A 371 5.36 13.62 -14.01
N ARG A 372 5.44 14.65 -14.84
CA ARG A 372 6.66 15.43 -15.00
C ARG A 372 6.65 16.56 -14.00
N VAL A 373 7.75 16.72 -13.29
CA VAL A 373 8.01 17.87 -12.42
C VAL A 373 9.17 18.63 -13.01
N SER A 374 9.04 19.96 -13.09
CA SER A 374 10.10 20.84 -13.56
C SER A 374 10.37 21.97 -12.56
N SER A 375 11.63 22.28 -12.35
CA SER A 375 12.15 23.40 -11.58
C SER A 375 12.94 24.35 -12.49
N GLU A 376 13.79 25.20 -11.91
CA GLU A 376 14.56 26.21 -12.65
C GLU A 376 15.57 25.57 -13.63
N SER A 377 16.28 24.51 -13.20
CA SER A 377 17.36 23.90 -13.99
C SER A 377 17.11 22.42 -14.31
N HIS A 378 16.11 21.79 -13.70
CA HIS A 378 15.89 20.35 -13.81
C HIS A 378 14.45 20.02 -14.16
N SER A 379 14.27 18.88 -14.82
CA SER A 379 12.97 18.26 -15.06
C SER A 379 13.12 16.76 -14.85
N ARG A 380 12.13 16.13 -14.21
CA ARG A 380 12.18 14.71 -13.89
C ARG A 380 10.79 14.08 -13.87
N MET A 381 10.70 12.85 -14.34
CA MET A 381 9.50 12.03 -14.15
C MET A 381 9.45 11.47 -12.72
N VAL A 382 8.35 11.74 -12.01
CA VAL A 382 8.15 11.35 -10.61
C VAL A 382 6.90 10.48 -10.50
N VAL A 383 6.97 9.37 -9.77
CA VAL A 383 5.75 8.60 -9.48
C VAL A 383 4.99 9.20 -8.30
N PRO A 384 3.71 9.58 -8.46
CA PRO A 384 2.97 10.20 -7.37
C PRO A 384 2.61 9.22 -6.23
N ASN A 385 2.46 7.92 -6.50
CA ASN A 385 2.16 6.92 -5.45
C ASN A 385 3.29 6.76 -4.43
N ARG A 386 4.54 7.12 -4.79
CA ARG A 386 5.70 6.92 -3.91
C ARG A 386 5.65 7.79 -2.67
N SER A 387 5.01 8.96 -2.73
CA SER A 387 4.85 9.83 -1.57
C SER A 387 3.97 9.17 -0.49
N ILE A 388 2.83 8.61 -0.88
CA ILE A 388 1.92 7.93 0.05
C ILE A 388 2.50 6.58 0.51
N LEU A 389 3.19 5.85 -0.38
CA LEU A 389 3.93 4.63 -0.02
C LEU A 389 5.00 4.91 1.03
N LYS A 390 5.73 6.04 0.89
CA LYS A 390 6.73 6.46 1.89
C LYS A 390 6.10 6.72 3.24
N LEU A 391 4.93 7.36 3.27
CA LEU A 391 4.18 7.58 4.51
C LEU A 391 3.76 6.25 5.14
N ALA A 392 3.26 5.31 4.33
CA ALA A 392 2.74 4.02 4.79
C ALA A 392 3.84 3.17 5.45
N ARG A 393 5.03 3.17 4.86
CA ARG A 393 6.20 2.45 5.39
C ARG A 393 6.83 3.07 6.63
N GLY A 394 6.48 4.33 6.92
CA GLY A 394 6.95 5.03 8.10
C GLY A 394 7.97 6.12 7.79
N ILE A 395 7.87 7.18 8.60
CA ILE A 395 8.76 8.32 8.63
C ILE A 395 9.08 8.60 10.09
N HIS A 396 10.34 8.89 10.39
CA HIS A 396 10.74 9.25 11.75
C HIS A 396 10.42 10.73 12.00
N TYR A 397 9.40 10.98 12.81
CA TYR A 397 9.04 12.32 13.26
C TYR A 397 9.96 12.74 14.39
N LEU A 398 10.79 13.76 14.14
CA LEU A 398 11.76 14.22 15.12
C LEU A 398 11.16 15.32 16.02
N ARG A 399 11.50 15.29 17.31
CA ARG A 399 11.03 16.26 18.31
C ARG A 399 12.13 16.64 19.29
N CYS A 400 12.15 17.89 19.73
CA CYS A 400 12.94 18.30 20.89
C CYS A 400 12.24 19.43 21.67
N ASN A 401 12.75 19.73 22.86
CA ASN A 401 12.24 20.82 23.71
C ASN A 401 12.89 22.18 23.39
N HIS A 402 13.80 22.24 22.43
CA HIS A 402 14.44 23.51 22.05
C HIS A 402 13.58 24.29 21.07
N SER A 403 13.74 25.60 21.06
CA SER A 403 13.12 26.45 20.04
C SER A 403 13.58 26.05 18.64
N PRO A 404 12.68 25.95 17.65
CA PRO A 404 13.05 25.61 16.28
C PRO A 404 14.06 26.62 15.75
N ASN A 405 15.17 26.11 15.21
CA ASN A 405 16.22 26.91 14.58
C ASN A 405 16.64 26.23 13.27
N ARG A 406 16.96 27.08 12.28
CA ARG A 406 17.46 26.68 10.95
C ARG A 406 18.98 26.63 10.88
N ALA A 407 19.70 27.08 11.90
CA ALA A 407 21.14 26.96 12.01
C ALA A 407 21.53 25.78 12.91
N GLY A 408 22.62 25.11 12.57
CA GLY A 408 23.16 24.01 13.37
C GLY A 408 24.57 23.60 12.96
N THR A 409 25.17 22.72 13.75
CA THR A 409 26.52 22.19 13.56
C THR A 409 26.41 20.70 13.24
N ILE A 410 27.14 20.25 12.21
CA ILE A 410 27.14 18.85 11.81
C ILE A 410 27.80 18.00 12.90
N PRO A 411 27.17 16.89 13.35
CA PRO A 411 27.79 15.97 14.31
C PRO A 411 29.15 15.45 13.83
N ARG A 412 30.13 15.36 14.75
CA ARG A 412 31.47 14.84 14.43
C ARG A 412 31.38 13.39 13.93
N GLY A 413 32.17 13.06 12.91
CA GLY A 413 32.18 11.74 12.28
C GLY A 413 31.18 11.59 11.13
N PHE A 414 30.25 12.54 10.96
CA PHE A 414 29.25 12.53 9.90
C PHE A 414 29.50 13.67 8.92
N SER A 415 28.99 13.51 7.70
CA SER A 415 28.98 14.54 6.67
C SER A 415 27.56 14.78 6.16
N VAL A 416 27.32 15.95 5.58
CA VAL A 416 26.00 16.38 5.10
C VAL A 416 26.09 16.94 3.70
N GLU A 417 25.11 16.59 2.87
CA GLU A 417 24.82 17.25 1.60
C GLU A 417 23.55 18.10 1.78
N LEU A 418 23.59 19.37 1.38
CA LEU A 418 22.46 20.29 1.45
C LEU A 418 21.84 20.46 0.07
N TYR A 419 20.52 20.27 -0.03
CA TYR A 419 19.82 20.33 -1.30
C TYR A 419 18.72 21.39 -1.26
N ARG A 420 18.75 22.30 -2.23
CA ARG A 420 17.54 23.02 -2.66
C ARG A 420 16.64 22.06 -3.41
N PHE A 421 15.37 22.43 -3.59
CA PHE A 421 14.42 21.62 -4.33
C PHE A 421 14.87 21.40 -5.79
N ASP A 422 15.44 22.43 -6.44
CA ASP A 422 16.00 22.30 -7.80
C ASP A 422 17.05 21.20 -7.88
N GLU A 423 18.01 21.20 -6.96
CA GLU A 423 19.07 20.20 -6.86
C GLU A 423 18.50 18.83 -6.47
N ALA A 424 17.51 18.82 -5.57
CA ALA A 424 16.87 17.59 -5.15
C ALA A 424 16.16 16.92 -6.34
N LEU A 425 15.46 17.69 -7.17
CA LEU A 425 14.79 17.15 -8.34
C LEU A 425 15.77 16.43 -9.28
N GLY A 426 16.94 17.04 -9.55
CA GLY A 426 17.95 16.48 -10.45
C GLY A 426 18.89 15.43 -9.86
N ARG A 427 19.10 15.41 -8.53
CA ARG A 427 20.19 14.63 -7.90
C ARG A 427 19.75 13.81 -6.68
N TRP A 428 18.56 14.04 -6.13
CA TRP A 428 18.02 13.29 -4.99
C TRP A 428 17.43 11.98 -5.50
N GLY A 429 18.19 10.90 -5.42
CA GLY A 429 17.75 9.58 -5.86
C GLY A 429 18.36 8.47 -5.02
N VAL A 430 17.73 7.29 -5.00
CA VAL A 430 18.26 6.14 -4.27
C VAL A 430 19.60 5.74 -4.89
N PRO A 431 20.70 5.63 -4.12
CA PRO A 431 21.93 5.07 -4.66
C PRO A 431 21.63 3.65 -5.13
N VAL A 432 21.85 3.35 -6.41
CA VAL A 432 21.72 1.98 -6.92
C VAL A 432 22.62 1.08 -6.08
N LEU A 433 22.01 0.26 -5.22
CA LEU A 433 22.70 -0.87 -4.67
C LEU A 433 23.06 -1.75 -5.87
N LYS A 434 24.35 -1.82 -6.20
CA LYS A 434 24.85 -2.98 -6.90
C LYS A 434 24.52 -4.16 -6.00
N LEU A 435 23.45 -4.89 -6.29
CA LEU A 435 23.32 -6.28 -5.85
C LEU A 435 24.70 -6.89 -6.05
N ALA A 436 25.27 -7.38 -4.94
CA ALA A 436 26.64 -7.85 -4.91
C ALA A 436 26.87 -8.73 -6.14
N ALA A 437 27.78 -8.29 -7.03
CA ALA A 437 28.28 -9.13 -8.10
C ALA A 437 28.89 -10.36 -7.44
N GLY A 438 28.10 -11.44 -7.36
CA GLY A 438 28.40 -12.55 -6.47
C GLY A 438 27.42 -13.70 -6.58
N VAL A 439 26.61 -13.78 -7.63
CA VAL A 439 25.93 -15.02 -8.05
C VAL A 439 25.90 -15.04 -9.57
N VAL A 440 27.07 -15.19 -10.19
CA VAL A 440 27.15 -15.84 -11.50
C VAL A 440 27.59 -17.27 -11.18
N PRO A 441 26.82 -18.31 -11.53
CA PRO A 441 27.36 -19.66 -11.52
C PRO A 441 28.29 -19.77 -12.73
N SER A 442 29.53 -19.28 -12.60
CA SER A 442 30.56 -19.60 -13.59
C SER A 442 31.30 -20.84 -13.09
N GLU A 443 31.23 -21.87 -13.92
CA GLU A 443 31.93 -23.12 -13.82
C GLU A 443 33.40 -22.99 -13.39
N SER A 444 33.81 -23.95 -12.57
CA SER A 444 35.18 -24.45 -12.41
C SER A 444 36.33 -23.44 -12.54
N THR A 445 36.95 -23.10 -11.41
CA THR A 445 38.35 -23.51 -11.17
C THR A 445 38.76 -23.25 -9.73
N ARG A 446 39.17 -24.32 -9.05
CA ARG A 446 40.00 -24.28 -7.83
C ARG A 446 41.23 -23.42 -8.11
N THR A 447 41.55 -22.46 -7.24
CA THR A 447 42.91 -22.31 -6.66
C THR A 447 42.99 -21.23 -5.57
N THR A 448 43.68 -21.64 -4.49
CA THR A 448 44.49 -20.87 -3.53
C THR A 448 43.91 -19.66 -2.78
N ARG A 449 43.59 -19.93 -1.51
CA ARG A 449 43.53 -18.97 -0.39
C ARG A 449 44.73 -18.02 -0.39
N SER A 450 44.50 -16.73 -0.60
CA SER A 450 45.36 -15.66 -0.07
C SER A 450 44.52 -14.78 0.86
N LYS A 451 45.02 -14.59 2.09
CA LYS A 451 44.42 -13.73 3.11
C LYS A 451 44.60 -12.27 2.69
N ALA A 452 43.69 -11.75 1.86
CA ALA A 452 43.53 -10.31 1.70
C ALA A 452 42.73 -9.79 2.90
N LYS A 453 43.42 -9.05 3.77
CA LYS A 453 42.84 -8.30 4.89
C LYS A 453 41.80 -7.33 4.32
N LYS A 454 40.52 -7.70 4.40
CA LYS A 454 39.39 -6.89 3.94
C LYS A 454 39.25 -5.70 4.89
N ILE A 455 40.03 -4.64 4.64
CA ILE A 455 39.79 -3.33 5.25
C ILE A 455 38.53 -2.79 4.56
N SER A 456 37.37 -3.21 5.07
CA SER A 456 36.10 -2.56 4.79
C SER A 456 36.09 -1.25 5.59
N SER A 457 36.70 -0.19 5.06
CA SER A 457 36.36 1.15 5.52
C SER A 457 34.89 1.37 5.19
N LYS A 458 34.01 1.23 6.19
CA LYS A 458 32.62 1.68 6.13
C LYS A 458 32.67 3.18 5.90
N VAL A 459 32.71 3.62 4.64
CA VAL A 459 32.48 5.03 4.30
C VAL A 459 31.00 5.26 4.56
N GLU A 460 30.68 5.87 5.70
CA GLU A 460 29.31 6.31 5.97
C GLU A 460 28.90 7.32 4.89
N LYS A 461 27.77 7.05 4.24
CA LYS A 461 27.21 7.95 3.23
C LYS A 461 26.80 9.27 3.91
N PRO A 462 26.98 10.43 3.25
CA PRO A 462 26.54 11.70 3.81
C PRO A 462 25.03 11.68 4.07
N ILE A 463 24.60 12.39 5.10
CA ILE A 463 23.18 12.65 5.36
C ILE A 463 22.72 13.66 4.33
N ARG A 464 21.66 13.32 3.58
CA ARG A 464 21.06 14.23 2.60
C ARG A 464 20.00 15.06 3.26
N VAL A 465 20.16 16.38 3.24
CA VAL A 465 19.32 17.31 3.98
C VAL A 465 18.74 18.33 3.00
N THR A 466 17.42 18.47 2.98
CA THR A 466 16.76 19.52 2.18
C THR A 466 16.82 20.87 2.90
N HIS A 467 16.82 21.97 2.13
CA HIS A 467 16.37 23.27 2.62
C HIS A 467 14.89 23.24 3.03
N VAL A 468 14.39 24.30 3.66
CA VAL A 468 13.00 24.33 4.16
C VAL A 468 12.04 24.41 2.97
N LEU A 469 11.38 23.30 2.64
CA LEU A 469 10.42 23.19 1.56
C LEU A 469 9.14 23.97 1.91
N ASP A 470 8.75 24.90 1.04
CA ASP A 470 7.71 25.90 1.28
C ASP A 470 6.30 25.51 0.81
N SER A 471 6.14 24.32 0.22
CA SER A 471 4.86 23.84 -0.31
C SER A 471 4.69 22.33 -0.14
N SER A 472 3.43 21.87 -0.09
CA SER A 472 3.09 20.45 -0.05
C SER A 472 3.59 19.70 -1.28
N LEU A 473 3.58 20.34 -2.46
CA LEU A 473 4.11 19.76 -3.70
C LEU A 473 5.59 19.37 -3.54
N LYS A 474 6.43 20.32 -3.13
CA LYS A 474 7.86 20.06 -2.93
C LYS A 474 8.10 18.98 -1.88
N PHE A 475 7.36 19.05 -0.78
CA PHE A 475 7.45 18.08 0.30
C PHE A 475 7.10 16.66 -0.16
N ASN A 476 5.97 16.49 -0.83
CA ASN A 476 5.51 15.20 -1.31
C ASN A 476 6.46 14.63 -2.38
N ILE A 477 6.99 15.47 -3.27
CA ILE A 477 8.01 15.05 -4.25
C ILE A 477 9.29 14.59 -3.53
N ALA A 478 9.78 15.33 -2.54
CA ALA A 478 10.94 14.91 -1.75
C ALA A 478 10.72 13.55 -1.05
N LEU A 479 9.50 13.29 -0.56
CA LEU A 479 9.12 11.98 -0.02
C LEU A 479 9.17 10.88 -1.09
N ALA A 480 8.58 11.13 -2.26
CA ALA A 480 8.60 10.18 -3.37
C ALA A 480 10.03 9.83 -3.81
N LEU A 481 10.90 10.84 -3.92
CA LEU A 481 12.28 10.67 -4.36
C LEU A 481 13.17 9.98 -3.33
N SER A 482 12.81 10.02 -2.04
CA SER A 482 13.56 9.36 -0.98
C SER A 482 13.42 7.82 -1.02
N GLY A 483 12.41 7.31 -1.75
CA GLY A 483 12.21 5.87 -1.95
C GLY A 483 12.17 5.09 -0.65
N ASP A 484 12.89 3.96 -0.62
CA ASP A 484 12.84 3.00 0.49
C ASP A 484 13.82 3.38 1.61
N ASN A 485 14.59 4.46 1.45
CA ASN A 485 15.63 4.86 2.41
C ASN A 485 15.05 5.49 3.69
N PRO A 486 15.74 5.39 4.83
CA PRO A 486 15.36 6.05 6.07
C PRO A 486 15.12 7.55 5.90
N THR A 487 13.90 7.98 6.23
CA THR A 487 13.48 9.37 6.09
C THR A 487 13.06 9.94 7.43
N PHE A 488 13.67 11.07 7.77
CA PHE A 488 13.48 11.80 9.00
C PHE A 488 12.83 13.14 8.68
N LEU A 489 11.86 13.53 9.50
CA LEU A 489 11.08 14.72 9.26
C LEU A 489 11.34 15.79 10.32
N CYS A 490 11.68 16.99 9.83
CA CYS A 490 11.82 18.21 10.61
C CYS A 490 10.71 19.19 10.20
N CYS A 491 9.68 19.31 11.05
CA CYS A 491 8.49 20.12 10.76
C CYS A 491 8.19 21.04 11.95
N GLY A 492 9.05 22.03 12.19
CA GLY A 492 8.81 23.06 13.22
C GLY A 492 8.80 22.57 14.68
N SER A 493 8.94 21.28 14.94
CA SER A 493 8.93 20.65 16.27
C SER A 493 10.32 20.32 16.83
N ILE A 494 11.38 20.67 16.09
CA ILE A 494 12.76 20.36 16.45
C ILE A 494 13.71 21.42 15.90
N CYS A 495 14.80 21.70 16.61
CA CYS A 495 15.90 22.52 16.10
C CYS A 495 16.87 21.68 15.25
N LEU A 496 17.54 22.31 14.28
CA LEU A 496 18.42 21.58 13.34
C LEU A 496 19.52 20.77 14.03
N ASN A 497 20.12 21.28 15.10
CA ASN A 497 21.11 20.54 15.91
C ASN A 497 20.56 19.22 16.44
N CYS A 498 19.38 19.26 17.06
CA CYS A 498 18.73 18.05 17.55
C CYS A 498 18.30 17.14 16.42
N ALA A 499 17.85 17.69 15.29
CA ALA A 499 17.42 16.90 14.14
C ALA A 499 18.58 16.09 13.56
N LEU A 500 19.74 16.72 13.33
CA LEU A 500 20.95 16.04 12.85
C LEU A 500 21.42 14.98 13.85
N LYS A 501 21.45 15.33 15.14
CA LYS A 501 21.85 14.41 16.21
C LYS A 501 20.95 13.18 16.27
N GLN A 502 19.62 13.35 16.30
CA GLN A 502 18.68 12.23 16.31
C GLN A 502 18.74 11.42 15.01
N THR A 503 18.91 12.09 13.86
CA THR A 503 19.09 11.40 12.56
C THR A 503 20.29 10.49 12.58
N VAL A 504 21.34 10.83 13.34
CA VAL A 504 22.56 10.01 13.54
C VAL A 504 22.35 8.91 14.58
N GLU A 505 21.75 9.23 15.72
CA GLU A 505 21.65 8.33 16.88
C GLU A 505 20.56 7.27 16.73
N LEU A 506 19.50 7.54 15.97
CA LEU A 506 18.43 6.57 15.75
C LEU A 506 19.01 5.35 15.06
N SER A 507 18.94 4.21 15.76
CA SER A 507 19.25 2.91 15.20
C SER A 507 18.19 2.61 14.14
N VAL A 508 18.67 2.54 12.92
CA VAL A 508 17.89 2.16 11.75
C VAL A 508 18.23 0.69 11.49
N ASP A 509 17.29 -0.13 11.03
CA ASP A 509 17.48 -1.58 10.92
C ASP A 509 18.73 -1.91 10.11
N GLU A 510 19.34 -3.10 10.31
CA GLU A 510 20.63 -3.41 9.68
C GLU A 510 20.62 -3.34 8.15
N TRP A 511 19.47 -3.60 7.53
CA TRP A 511 19.26 -3.45 6.09
C TRP A 511 19.21 -1.97 5.65
N GLU A 512 18.71 -1.08 6.50
CA GLU A 512 18.64 0.37 6.28
C GLU A 512 20.01 1.05 6.47
N LYS A 513 20.96 0.42 7.18
CA LYS A 513 22.33 0.94 7.35
C LYS A 513 23.13 1.01 6.03
N ALA A 514 22.74 0.24 5.00
CA ALA A 514 23.36 0.30 3.67
C ALA A 514 22.85 1.49 2.82
N HIS A 515 21.77 2.12 3.27
CA HIS A 515 20.99 3.13 2.57
C HIS A 515 21.29 4.52 3.16
N GLY A 516 21.34 5.56 2.32
CA GLY A 516 21.61 6.92 2.81
C GLY A 516 20.51 7.41 3.75
N ARG A 517 20.81 8.37 4.64
CA ARG A 517 19.80 8.97 5.53
C ARG A 517 19.28 10.27 4.95
N PHE A 518 17.96 10.43 4.93
CA PHE A 518 17.28 11.56 4.30
C PHE A 518 16.57 12.40 5.37
N LEU A 519 16.96 13.67 5.51
CA LEU A 519 16.32 14.62 6.41
C LEU A 519 15.54 15.66 5.59
N ILE A 520 14.21 15.60 5.70
CA ILE A 520 13.31 16.50 4.98
C ILE A 520 12.85 17.61 5.93
N ASN A 521 13.08 18.86 5.53
CA ASN A 521 12.68 20.04 6.28
C ASN A 521 11.44 20.65 5.64
N CYS A 522 10.32 20.62 6.36
CA CYS A 522 9.03 21.12 5.87
C CYS A 522 8.62 22.42 6.57
N PHE A 523 7.99 23.33 5.84
CA PHE A 523 7.30 24.47 6.45
C PHE A 523 5.93 24.00 6.99
N GLU A 524 5.74 23.96 8.31
CA GLU A 524 4.38 23.86 8.84
C GLU A 524 3.70 25.23 8.74
N SER A 525 2.71 25.36 7.85
CA SER A 525 1.62 26.29 8.09
C SER A 525 0.92 25.82 9.37
N LYS A 526 0.73 26.72 10.35
CA LYS A 526 -0.03 26.41 11.58
C LYS A 526 -1.30 25.63 11.20
N PRO A 527 -1.65 24.54 11.91
CA PRO A 527 -2.90 23.86 11.69
C PRO A 527 -4.05 24.84 11.95
N GLU A 528 -4.82 25.18 10.92
CA GLU A 528 -6.18 25.65 11.14
C GLU A 528 -6.93 24.50 11.83
N ASN A 529 -7.35 24.77 13.07
CA ASN A 529 -8.16 23.94 13.96
C ASN A 529 -7.44 22.81 14.73
N GLY A 530 -6.88 23.19 15.88
CA GLY A 530 -7.28 22.64 17.18
C GLY A 530 -7.25 21.12 17.40
N PHE A 531 -6.06 20.57 17.66
CA PHE A 531 -5.93 19.40 18.54
C PHE A 531 -4.96 19.74 19.67
N LYS A 532 -5.50 20.26 20.77
CA LYS A 532 -4.83 20.15 22.07
C LYS A 532 -4.95 18.69 22.49
N THR A 533 -3.83 17.98 22.48
CA THR A 533 -3.65 16.75 23.25
C THR A 533 -3.95 17.06 24.72
N ARG A 534 -5.17 16.75 25.19
CA ARG A 534 -5.45 16.65 26.62
C ARG A 534 -4.74 15.40 27.12
N LEU A 535 -3.54 15.61 27.66
CA LEU A 535 -2.92 14.69 28.60
C LEU A 535 -3.90 14.46 29.75
N LEU A 536 -4.35 13.23 29.91
CA LEU A 536 -5.03 12.73 31.11
C LEU A 536 -4.05 12.85 32.28
N GLY A 537 -4.15 13.94 33.03
CA GLY A 537 -3.53 14.07 34.34
C GLY A 537 -4.54 13.67 35.41
N HIS A 538 -4.28 12.54 36.08
CA HIS A 538 -4.88 12.24 37.38
C HIS A 538 -4.63 13.41 38.34
N SER A 539 -5.68 13.92 38.97
CA SER A 539 -5.59 14.63 40.24
C SER A 539 -6.74 14.19 41.13
N LYS A 540 -6.37 13.57 42.25
CA LYS A 540 -7.22 13.31 43.40
C LYS A 540 -7.86 14.61 43.90
N ARG A 541 -9.16 14.58 44.16
CA ARG A 541 -9.78 14.88 45.46
C ARG A 541 -11.23 14.41 45.46
#